data_AF-A0A9D7RUY3-F1
#
_entry.id   AF-A0A9D7RUY3-F1
#
_cell.length_a   1.000
_cell.length_b   1.000
_cell.length_c   1.000
_cell.angle_alpha   90.00
_cell.angle_beta   90.00
_cell.angle_gamma   90.00
#
_symmetry.space_group_name_H-M   'P 1'
#
loop_
_entity.id
_entity.type
_entity.pdbx_description
1 polymer ?
#
loop_
_entity_poly.entity_id
_entity_poly.type
_entity_poly.pdbx_seq_one_letter_code
_entity_poly.pdbx_strand_id
1 'polypeptide(L)'
;MRTLIIFSFLISGLLFSMIPAPAFAQGVDEFEEIDVEGAAFPDTKRGCAKRASFKVAMADLYKKGEDPKDLTEMKIIKPIVQKVYDEVGTKGLTQFYVDTLEEYEECGKNAKAERNSEREAQQVVVYESCSGINEVTLEALEAAKAGRSKDSLISRAENKRLNVKGTTLEKVEAPAVYLVEQIFTKAETSYDDAVDFAVKIGMTCLNSRDRDPPVKKDMTKP
;
A
#
# COMPACT_ATOMS: atom_id res chain seq x y z
N MET A 1 -67.72 -1.50 23.95
CA MET A 1 -68.71 -2.05 22.98
C MET A 1 -68.51 -1.31 21.67
N ARG A 2 -67.99 -1.98 20.62
CA ARG A 2 -68.76 -2.45 19.43
C ARG A 2 -69.35 -1.27 18.61
N THR A 3 -69.17 -1.04 17.31
CA THR A 3 -68.55 -1.72 16.15
C THR A 3 -68.67 -0.75 14.92
N LEU A 4 -68.00 -1.06 13.79
CA LEU A 4 -68.18 -0.58 12.37
C LEU A 4 -67.62 0.81 12.03
N ILE A 5 -66.65 1.06 11.12
CA ILE A 5 -66.24 0.55 9.78
C ILE A 5 -67.31 0.73 8.68
N ILE A 6 -67.04 1.55 7.65
CA ILE A 6 -66.83 1.19 6.22
C ILE A 6 -67.01 2.40 5.28
N PHE A 7 -65.95 2.65 4.49
CA PHE A 7 -65.83 3.11 3.09
C PHE A 7 -67.01 3.78 2.35
N SER A 8 -66.68 4.86 1.63
CA SER A 8 -66.69 4.93 0.14
C SER A 8 -66.50 6.39 -0.29
N PHE A 9 -65.35 6.76 -0.87
CA PHE A 9 -64.99 6.67 -2.30
C PHE A 9 -65.44 7.90 -3.13
N LEU A 10 -64.42 8.45 -3.81
CA LEU A 10 -64.45 8.92 -5.20
C LEU A 10 -64.86 10.38 -5.53
N ILE A 11 -63.90 11.00 -6.23
CA ILE A 11 -64.01 12.05 -7.27
C ILE A 11 -63.72 13.49 -6.81
N SER A 12 -62.45 13.88 -6.91
CA SER A 12 -62.04 15.12 -7.57
C SER A 12 -60.61 14.92 -8.08
N GLY A 13 -60.50 14.07 -9.10
CA GLY A 13 -59.38 14.07 -10.02
C GLY A 13 -59.64 15.04 -11.16
N LEU A 14 -58.54 15.46 -11.79
CA LEU A 14 -58.41 16.36 -12.94
C LEU A 14 -58.35 17.84 -12.60
N LEU A 15 -57.13 18.32 -12.31
CA LEU A 15 -56.48 19.44 -13.02
C LEU A 15 -55.13 19.77 -12.35
N PHE A 16 -54.15 18.89 -12.48
CA PHE A 16 -52.74 19.25 -12.33
C PHE A 16 -51.89 18.43 -13.30
N SER A 17 -52.29 18.46 -14.57
CA SER A 17 -51.46 18.07 -15.70
C SER A 17 -51.11 19.35 -16.45
N MET A 18 -49.93 19.90 -16.17
CA MET A 18 -49.06 20.71 -17.04
C MET A 18 -48.01 21.43 -16.19
N ILE A 19 -47.16 20.66 -15.52
CA ILE A 19 -45.77 21.06 -15.35
C ILE A 19 -45.01 20.12 -16.28
N PRO A 20 -44.30 20.62 -17.30
CA PRO A 20 -43.35 19.77 -18.01
C PRO A 20 -42.34 19.29 -16.96
N ALA A 21 -42.46 18.03 -16.55
CA ALA A 21 -41.37 17.35 -15.89
C ALA A 21 -40.16 17.55 -16.82
N PRO A 22 -39.06 18.16 -16.37
CA PRO A 22 -37.89 18.20 -17.20
C PRO A 22 -37.53 16.75 -17.48
N ALA A 23 -37.44 16.42 -18.77
CA ALA A 23 -36.88 15.19 -19.26
C ALA A 23 -35.38 15.16 -18.91
N PHE A 24 -35.08 14.92 -17.63
CA PHE A 24 -33.79 14.47 -17.12
C PHE A 24 -34.04 13.14 -16.40
N ALA A 25 -34.67 12.22 -17.11
CA ALA A 25 -34.75 10.81 -16.71
C ALA A 25 -34.31 9.98 -17.92
N GLN A 26 -33.09 10.24 -18.38
CA GLN A 26 -32.27 9.42 -19.28
C GLN A 26 -30.91 10.12 -19.36
N GLY A 27 -29.91 9.56 -18.67
CA GLY A 27 -28.55 10.10 -18.66
C GLY A 27 -27.87 10.22 -17.29
N VAL A 28 -28.23 9.37 -16.32
CA VAL A 28 -27.39 9.17 -15.11
C VAL A 28 -27.20 7.67 -14.88
N ASP A 29 -26.86 6.96 -15.95
CA ASP A 29 -25.98 5.80 -15.84
C ASP A 29 -24.61 6.33 -16.29
N GLU A 30 -23.54 5.92 -15.60
CA GLU A 30 -22.19 6.53 -15.61
C GLU A 30 -22.00 7.72 -14.64
N PHE A 31 -22.18 7.48 -13.34
CA PHE A 31 -21.02 7.83 -12.51
C PHE A 31 -19.94 6.82 -12.90
N GLU A 32 -18.89 7.26 -13.59
CA GLU A 32 -17.64 6.49 -13.65
C GLU A 32 -17.38 6.00 -12.23
N GLU A 33 -17.33 4.68 -12.05
CA GLU A 33 -16.91 4.07 -10.80
C GLU A 33 -15.52 4.64 -10.51
N ILE A 34 -15.45 5.63 -9.61
CA ILE A 34 -14.19 6.32 -9.32
C ILE A 34 -13.24 5.22 -8.85
N ASP A 35 -12.18 4.97 -9.62
CA ASP A 35 -11.11 4.06 -9.23
C ASP A 35 -10.35 4.68 -8.05
N VAL A 36 -10.91 4.50 -6.86
CA VAL A 36 -10.35 5.02 -5.60
C VAL A 36 -8.97 4.41 -5.36
N GLU A 37 -8.77 3.15 -5.75
CA GLU A 37 -7.50 2.45 -5.56
C GLU A 37 -6.42 3.03 -6.48
N GLY A 38 -6.72 3.24 -7.77
CA GLY A 38 -5.82 3.90 -8.72
C GLY A 38 -5.58 5.38 -8.40
N ALA A 39 -6.56 6.08 -7.82
CA ALA A 39 -6.38 7.46 -7.35
C ALA A 39 -5.50 7.55 -6.09
N ALA A 40 -5.65 6.61 -5.15
CA ALA A 40 -4.85 6.54 -3.93
C ALA A 40 -3.41 6.04 -4.20
N PHE A 41 -3.28 5.08 -5.12
CA PHE A 41 -2.06 4.38 -5.45
C PHE A 41 -1.85 4.38 -6.98
N PRO A 42 -1.37 5.50 -7.56
CA PRO A 42 -1.16 5.60 -8.99
C PRO A 42 -0.17 4.54 -9.48
N ASP A 43 -0.27 4.17 -10.76
CA ASP A 43 0.65 3.21 -11.40
C ASP A 43 2.02 3.84 -11.70
N THR A 44 2.73 4.25 -10.66
CA THR A 44 4.10 4.78 -10.66
C THR A 44 4.89 4.17 -9.51
N LYS A 45 6.23 4.25 -9.54
CA LYS A 45 7.08 3.70 -8.46
C LYS A 45 6.72 4.27 -7.09
N ARG A 46 6.38 5.57 -7.03
CA ARG A 46 5.86 6.21 -5.82
C ARG A 46 4.51 5.63 -5.39
N GLY A 47 3.60 5.35 -6.32
CA GLY A 47 2.33 4.72 -5.98
C GLY A 47 2.50 3.28 -5.46
N CYS A 48 3.44 2.52 -6.01
CA CYS A 48 3.84 1.21 -5.47
C CYS A 48 4.34 1.34 -4.02
N ALA A 49 5.24 2.29 -3.75
CA ALA A 49 5.75 2.56 -2.40
C ALA A 49 4.61 2.95 -1.44
N LYS A 50 3.68 3.82 -1.87
CA LYS A 50 2.50 4.20 -1.07
C LYS A 50 1.60 3.01 -0.76
N ARG A 51 1.36 2.13 -1.75
CA ARG A 51 0.54 0.92 -1.56
C ARG A 51 1.18 -0.01 -0.54
N ALA A 52 2.47 -0.27 -0.66
CA ALA A 52 3.21 -1.08 0.31
C ALA A 52 3.20 -0.44 1.72
N SER A 53 3.43 0.88 1.83
CA SER A 53 3.31 1.62 3.09
C SER A 53 1.94 1.52 3.72
N PHE A 54 0.89 1.64 2.91
CA PHE A 54 -0.47 1.48 3.37
C PHE A 54 -0.73 0.06 3.88
N LYS A 55 -0.33 -0.97 3.12
CA LYS A 55 -0.46 -2.38 3.52
C LYS A 55 0.22 -2.65 4.86
N VAL A 56 1.46 -2.22 5.04
CA VAL A 56 2.20 -2.41 6.30
C VAL A 56 1.55 -1.65 7.45
N ALA A 57 1.12 -0.40 7.24
CA ALA A 57 0.41 0.35 8.27
C ALA A 57 -0.88 -0.35 8.72
N MET A 58 -1.64 -0.94 7.78
CA MET A 58 -2.84 -1.70 8.12
C MET A 58 -2.52 -3.00 8.88
N ALA A 59 -1.47 -3.72 8.49
CA ALA A 59 -1.00 -4.90 9.23
C ALA A 59 -0.55 -4.57 10.65
N ASP A 60 0.12 -3.43 10.87
CA ASP A 60 0.51 -2.96 12.20
C ASP A 60 -0.70 -2.63 13.08
N LEU A 61 -1.78 -2.10 12.49
CA LEU A 61 -3.03 -1.83 13.19
C LEU A 61 -3.78 -3.13 13.52
N TYR A 62 -3.81 -4.07 12.57
CA TYR A 62 -4.33 -5.42 12.79
C TYR A 62 -3.63 -6.10 13.96
N LYS A 63 -2.29 -6.03 14.00
CA LYS A 63 -1.46 -6.56 15.08
C LYS A 63 -1.81 -5.96 16.46
N LYS A 64 -2.28 -4.71 16.51
CA LYS A 64 -2.73 -4.04 17.74
C LYS A 64 -4.19 -4.35 18.11
N GLY A 65 -4.93 -5.05 17.26
CA GLY A 65 -6.34 -5.37 17.47
C GLY A 65 -7.28 -4.18 17.31
N GLU A 66 -6.87 -3.14 16.57
CA GLU A 66 -7.74 -1.98 16.29
C GLU A 66 -8.85 -2.39 15.29
N ASP A 67 -10.06 -1.82 15.35
CA ASP A 67 -11.12 -2.11 14.37
C ASP A 67 -10.90 -1.22 13.12
N PRO A 68 -10.88 -1.77 11.90
CA PRO A 68 -10.73 -0.99 10.67
C PRO A 68 -11.79 0.09 10.47
N LYS A 69 -12.96 -0.04 11.13
CA LYS A 69 -14.03 0.96 11.12
C LYS A 69 -13.66 2.23 11.87
N ASP A 70 -12.81 2.14 12.89
CA ASP A 70 -12.37 3.28 13.69
C ASP A 70 -11.25 4.07 12.98
N LEU A 71 -10.65 3.48 11.96
CA LEU A 71 -9.53 4.06 11.19
C LEU A 71 -9.98 4.91 10.00
N THR A 72 -11.28 4.91 9.64
CA THR A 72 -11.77 5.55 8.41
C THR A 72 -12.93 6.51 8.64
N GLU A 73 -12.62 7.79 8.87
CA GLU A 73 -13.62 8.86 8.84
C GLU A 73 -14.10 9.18 7.41
N MET A 74 -13.33 8.79 6.39
CA MET A 74 -13.66 8.98 4.97
C MET A 74 -14.24 7.70 4.36
N LYS A 75 -15.54 7.70 4.06
CA LYS A 75 -16.27 6.58 3.43
C LYS A 75 -15.63 6.05 2.15
N ILE A 76 -14.87 6.89 1.44
CA ILE A 76 -14.25 6.59 0.15
C ILE A 76 -13.11 5.56 0.27
N ILE A 77 -12.29 5.63 1.32
CA ILE A 77 -11.11 4.73 1.48
C ILE A 77 -11.47 3.45 2.26
N LYS A 78 -12.63 3.44 2.92
CA LYS A 78 -13.11 2.31 3.72
C LYS A 78 -13.06 0.94 3.00
N PRO A 79 -13.45 0.81 1.71
CA PRO A 79 -13.36 -0.47 1.00
C PRO A 79 -11.92 -1.00 0.89
N ILE A 80 -10.96 -0.11 0.66
CA ILE A 80 -9.53 -0.47 0.53
C ILE A 80 -8.99 -0.91 1.90
N VAL A 81 -9.32 -0.19 2.97
CA VAL A 81 -8.92 -0.54 4.34
C VAL A 81 -9.46 -1.92 4.72
N GLN A 82 -10.76 -2.15 4.51
CA GLN A 82 -11.38 -3.43 4.87
C GLN A 82 -10.77 -4.60 4.08
N LYS A 83 -10.58 -4.42 2.76
CA LYS A 83 -9.95 -5.43 1.89
C LYS A 83 -8.57 -5.83 2.42
N VAL A 84 -7.74 -4.85 2.79
CA VAL A 84 -6.40 -5.13 3.34
C VAL A 84 -6.51 -5.80 4.72
N TYR A 85 -7.42 -5.36 5.59
CA TYR A 85 -7.62 -5.98 6.90
C TYR A 85 -8.03 -7.46 6.80
N ASP A 86 -8.96 -7.76 5.89
CA ASP A 86 -9.44 -9.13 5.64
C ASP A 86 -8.32 -10.00 5.04
N GLU A 87 -7.48 -9.41 4.18
CA GLU A 87 -6.31 -10.06 3.61
C GLU A 87 -5.29 -10.45 4.70
N VAL A 88 -4.99 -9.53 5.63
CA VAL A 88 -4.12 -9.81 6.79
C VAL A 88 -4.72 -10.94 7.65
N GLY A 89 -6.03 -10.88 7.93
CA GLY A 89 -6.70 -11.91 8.73
C GLY A 89 -6.72 -13.29 8.07
N THR A 90 -6.80 -13.35 6.73
CA THR A 90 -6.82 -14.60 5.96
C THR A 90 -5.43 -15.21 5.81
N LYS A 91 -4.42 -14.39 5.48
CA LYS A 91 -3.04 -14.85 5.23
C LYS A 91 -2.21 -15.03 6.51
N GLY A 92 -2.56 -14.31 7.57
CA GLY A 92 -1.70 -14.09 8.73
C GLY A 92 -0.65 -13.01 8.47
N LEU A 93 -0.22 -12.33 9.53
CA LEU A 93 0.71 -11.18 9.47
C LEU A 93 2.00 -11.51 8.72
N THR A 94 2.62 -12.64 9.05
CA THR A 94 3.92 -13.06 8.49
C THR A 94 3.87 -13.21 6.98
N GLN A 95 2.89 -13.95 6.45
CA GLN A 95 2.78 -14.14 5.00
C GLN A 95 2.36 -12.84 4.31
N PHE A 96 1.43 -12.09 4.90
CA PHE A 96 1.00 -10.80 4.35
C PHE A 96 2.16 -9.82 4.19
N TYR A 97 3.07 -9.77 5.17
CA TYR A 97 4.27 -8.93 5.11
C TYR A 97 5.25 -9.35 4.01
N VAL A 98 5.49 -10.66 3.86
CA VAL A 98 6.35 -11.18 2.78
C VAL A 98 5.74 -10.86 1.41
N ASP A 99 4.46 -11.14 1.22
CA ASP A 99 3.72 -10.82 -0.01
C ASP A 99 3.80 -9.32 -0.33
N THR A 100 3.70 -8.45 0.68
CA THR A 100 3.77 -6.99 0.48
C THR A 100 5.13 -6.55 -0.06
N LEU A 101 6.23 -7.18 0.37
CA LEU A 101 7.56 -6.91 -0.16
C LEU A 101 7.69 -7.40 -1.60
N GLU A 102 7.22 -8.62 -1.89
CA GLU A 102 7.24 -9.20 -3.24
C GLU A 102 6.39 -8.38 -4.23
N GLU A 103 5.18 -8.00 -3.84
CA GLU A 103 4.30 -7.14 -4.64
C GLU A 103 4.92 -5.77 -4.92
N TYR A 104 5.68 -5.21 -3.98
CA TYR A 104 6.39 -3.94 -4.20
C TYR A 104 7.46 -4.08 -5.30
N GLU A 105 8.26 -5.17 -5.26
CA GLU A 105 9.26 -5.46 -6.29
C GLU A 105 8.61 -5.61 -7.67
N GLU A 106 7.53 -6.39 -7.74
CA GLU A 106 6.83 -6.62 -9.01
C GLU A 106 6.16 -5.33 -9.52
N CYS A 107 5.51 -4.57 -8.63
CA CYS A 107 4.86 -3.32 -8.97
C CYS A 107 5.87 -2.30 -9.49
N GLY A 108 6.97 -2.05 -8.77
CA GLY A 108 7.94 -1.02 -9.17
C GLY A 108 8.70 -1.35 -10.45
N LYS A 109 8.92 -2.64 -10.74
CA LYS A 109 9.49 -3.12 -12.01
C LYS A 109 8.59 -2.81 -13.21
N ASN A 110 7.28 -2.92 -13.03
CA ASN A 110 6.29 -2.77 -14.09
C ASN A 110 5.62 -1.37 -14.12
N ALA A 111 5.88 -0.54 -13.11
CA ALA A 111 5.27 0.76 -12.95
C ALA A 111 5.57 1.71 -14.12
N LYS A 112 4.59 2.53 -14.49
CA LYS A 112 4.80 3.57 -15.50
C LYS A 112 5.77 4.65 -14.99
N ALA A 113 6.48 5.25 -15.94
CA ALA A 113 7.32 6.41 -15.64
C ALA A 113 6.47 7.63 -15.29
N GLU A 114 6.95 8.43 -14.33
CA GLU A 114 6.41 9.75 -14.04
C GLU A 114 6.59 10.69 -15.24
N ARG A 115 5.61 11.57 -15.46
CA ARG A 115 5.68 12.57 -16.54
C ARG A 115 6.83 13.57 -16.33
N ASN A 116 7.19 13.83 -15.07
CA ASN A 116 8.29 14.70 -14.72
C ASN A 116 9.59 13.87 -14.64
N SER A 117 10.54 14.18 -15.52
CA SER A 117 11.79 13.41 -15.67
C SER A 117 12.72 13.50 -14.46
N GLU A 118 12.78 14.64 -13.77
CA GLU A 118 13.58 14.79 -12.54
C GLU A 118 13.01 13.92 -11.41
N ARG A 119 11.69 13.89 -11.28
CA ARG A 119 10.99 13.02 -10.33
C ARG A 119 11.14 11.55 -10.69
N GLU A 120 11.02 11.19 -11.97
CA GLU A 120 11.26 9.81 -12.41
C GLU A 120 12.68 9.35 -12.06
N ALA A 121 13.69 10.15 -12.39
CA ALA A 121 15.08 9.81 -12.09
C ALA A 121 15.31 9.62 -10.57
N GLN A 122 14.71 10.47 -9.74
CA GLN A 122 14.78 10.31 -8.29
C GLN A 122 14.09 9.02 -7.83
N GLN A 123 12.87 8.75 -8.32
CA GLN A 123 12.09 7.56 -7.96
C GLN A 123 12.78 6.26 -8.40
N VAL A 124 13.45 6.25 -9.56
CA VAL A 124 14.26 5.09 -10.01
C VAL A 124 15.37 4.80 -9.01
N VAL A 125 16.15 5.82 -8.59
CA VAL A 125 17.23 5.62 -7.61
C VAL A 125 16.70 5.13 -6.26
N VAL A 126 15.53 5.62 -5.82
CA VAL A 126 14.90 5.13 -4.58
C VAL A 126 14.47 3.67 -4.76
N TYR A 127 13.78 3.37 -5.85
CA TYR A 127 13.30 2.03 -6.14
C TYR A 127 14.44 1.03 -6.19
N GLU A 128 15.52 1.30 -6.93
CA GLU A 128 16.69 0.42 -7.02
C GLU A 128 17.36 0.19 -5.66
N SER A 129 17.42 1.23 -4.82
CA SER A 129 17.93 1.14 -3.45
C SER A 129 17.08 0.20 -2.59
N CYS A 130 15.77 0.40 -2.59
CA CYS A 130 14.85 -0.41 -1.78
C CYS A 130 14.70 -1.83 -2.32
N SER A 131 14.74 -2.00 -3.63
CA SER A 131 14.72 -3.29 -4.31
C SER A 131 15.91 -4.15 -3.92
N GLY A 132 17.12 -3.59 -3.92
CA GLY A 132 18.30 -4.31 -3.45
C GLY A 132 18.22 -4.72 -1.98
N ILE A 133 17.66 -3.87 -1.12
CA ILE A 133 17.43 -4.19 0.31
C ILE A 133 16.40 -5.33 0.45
N ASN A 134 15.27 -5.23 -0.25
CA ASN A 134 14.20 -6.22 -0.21
C ASN A 134 14.66 -7.57 -0.75
N GLU A 135 15.44 -7.60 -1.83
CA GLU A 135 15.97 -8.83 -2.40
C GLU A 135 16.85 -9.58 -1.38
N VAL A 136 17.78 -8.90 -0.71
CA VAL A 136 18.61 -9.50 0.35
C VAL A 136 17.75 -9.97 1.52
N THR A 137 16.77 -9.16 1.88
CA THR A 137 15.86 -9.44 3.00
C THR A 137 15.01 -10.68 2.74
N LEU A 138 14.39 -10.78 1.55
CA LEU A 138 13.58 -11.92 1.13
C LEU A 138 14.43 -13.18 1.00
N GLU A 139 15.63 -13.09 0.41
CA GLU A 139 16.56 -14.22 0.32
C GLU A 139 16.95 -14.75 1.72
N ALA A 140 17.23 -13.83 2.65
CA ALA A 140 17.56 -14.19 4.03
C ALA A 140 16.37 -14.80 4.79
N LEU A 141 15.16 -14.26 4.63
CA LEU A 141 13.93 -14.80 5.21
C LEU A 141 13.61 -16.20 4.67
N GLU A 142 13.73 -16.40 3.36
CA GLU A 142 13.51 -17.69 2.71
C GLU A 142 14.54 -18.72 3.20
N ALA A 143 15.81 -18.31 3.34
CA ALA A 143 16.85 -19.18 3.84
C ALA A 143 16.68 -19.55 5.31
N ALA A 144 16.35 -18.58 6.17
CA ALA A 144 16.07 -18.81 7.57
C ALA A 144 14.88 -19.76 7.75
N LYS A 145 13.78 -19.55 7.00
CA LYS A 145 12.60 -20.44 7.01
C LYS A 145 12.94 -21.86 6.57
N ALA A 146 13.82 -22.00 5.58
CA ALA A 146 14.27 -23.30 5.07
C ALA A 146 15.38 -23.96 5.90
N GLY A 147 15.85 -23.34 7.00
CA GLY A 147 16.95 -23.86 7.81
C GLY A 147 18.30 -23.91 7.07
N ARG A 148 18.50 -23.04 6.07
CA ARG A 148 19.77 -22.94 5.34
C ARG A 148 20.82 -22.20 6.17
N SER A 149 22.10 -22.50 5.95
CA SER A 149 23.19 -21.89 6.71
C SER A 149 23.34 -20.40 6.42
N LYS A 150 23.38 -19.60 7.50
CA LYS A 150 23.70 -18.17 7.50
C LYS A 150 25.02 -17.87 6.79
N ASP A 151 26.06 -18.67 7.03
CA ASP A 151 27.41 -18.42 6.53
C ASP A 151 27.44 -18.41 5.00
N SER A 152 26.66 -19.29 4.37
CA SER A 152 26.54 -19.35 2.91
C SER A 152 25.92 -18.09 2.30
N LEU A 153 25.05 -17.41 3.06
CA LEU A 153 24.43 -16.16 2.67
C LEU A 153 25.33 -14.97 2.94
N ILE A 154 26.04 -14.95 4.07
CA ILE A 154 27.01 -13.90 4.39
C ILE A 154 28.05 -13.81 3.28
N SER A 155 28.64 -14.92 2.83
CA SER A 155 29.62 -14.91 1.74
C SER A 155 29.07 -14.34 0.42
N ARG A 156 27.76 -14.53 0.13
CA ARG A 156 27.11 -13.88 -1.03
C ARG A 156 26.90 -12.39 -0.78
N ALA A 157 26.44 -12.04 0.42
CA ALA A 157 26.15 -10.68 0.83
C ALA A 157 27.39 -9.77 0.89
N GLU A 158 28.57 -10.30 1.26
CA GLU A 158 29.85 -9.59 1.27
C GLU A 158 30.20 -8.98 -0.10
N ASN A 159 29.78 -9.65 -1.17
CA ASN A 159 30.03 -9.22 -2.54
C ASN A 159 28.91 -8.29 -3.08
N LYS A 160 27.82 -8.11 -2.33
CA LYS A 160 26.65 -7.36 -2.77
C LYS A 160 26.73 -5.91 -2.29
N ARG A 161 26.94 -4.98 -3.22
CA ARG A 161 26.92 -3.55 -2.94
C ARG A 161 25.49 -3.02 -2.98
N LEU A 162 24.93 -2.72 -1.82
CA LEU A 162 23.64 -2.04 -1.72
C LEU A 162 23.83 -0.52 -1.72
N ASN A 163 23.09 0.18 -2.57
CA ASN A 163 22.96 1.62 -2.46
C ASN A 163 22.00 1.92 -1.31
N VAL A 164 22.52 2.29 -0.14
CA VAL A 164 21.73 2.55 1.07
C VAL A 164 21.63 4.04 1.44
N LYS A 165 22.03 4.93 0.52
CA LYS A 165 22.05 6.37 0.78
C LYS A 165 20.67 6.90 1.14
N GLY A 166 20.55 7.66 2.22
CA GLY A 166 19.27 8.20 2.69
C GLY A 166 18.35 7.14 3.28
N THR A 167 18.87 5.98 3.67
CA THR A 167 18.13 4.97 4.45
C THR A 167 18.69 4.90 5.87
N THR A 168 18.03 4.16 6.75
CA THR A 168 18.55 3.85 8.09
C THR A 168 19.87 3.06 8.07
N LEU A 169 20.19 2.43 6.93
CA LEU A 169 21.40 1.63 6.73
C LEU A 169 22.58 2.44 6.19
N GLU A 170 22.43 3.75 5.94
CA GLU A 170 23.48 4.58 5.31
C GLU A 170 24.82 4.56 6.06
N LYS A 171 24.80 4.35 7.38
CA LYS A 171 25.99 4.32 8.24
C LYS A 171 26.53 2.91 8.49
N VAL A 172 25.93 1.89 7.88
CA VAL A 172 26.36 0.49 8.02
C VAL A 172 27.39 0.19 6.93
N GLU A 173 28.57 -0.29 7.33
CA GLU A 173 29.68 -0.55 6.41
C GLU A 173 29.37 -1.66 5.41
N ALA A 174 28.78 -2.76 5.88
CA ALA A 174 28.36 -3.90 5.08
C ALA A 174 26.85 -4.15 5.23
N PRO A 175 25.98 -3.33 4.61
CA PRO A 175 24.54 -3.36 4.87
C PRO A 175 23.88 -4.69 4.48
N ALA A 176 24.32 -5.34 3.39
CA ALA A 176 23.78 -6.65 3.01
C ALA A 176 24.09 -7.72 4.06
N VAL A 177 25.34 -7.77 4.55
CA VAL A 177 25.77 -8.71 5.60
C VAL A 177 24.99 -8.43 6.89
N TYR A 178 24.88 -7.17 7.29
CA TYR A 178 24.10 -6.75 8.45
C TYR A 178 22.64 -7.23 8.38
N LEU A 179 21.99 -7.09 7.22
CA LEU A 179 20.61 -7.56 7.04
C LEU A 179 20.49 -9.07 7.23
N VAL A 180 21.36 -9.84 6.58
CA VAL A 180 21.40 -11.30 6.74
C VAL A 180 21.60 -11.68 8.21
N GLU A 181 22.58 -11.08 8.89
CA GLU A 181 22.85 -11.36 10.30
C GLU A 181 21.65 -11.07 11.20
N GLN A 182 21.05 -9.88 11.09
CA GLN A 182 19.92 -9.50 11.93
C GLN A 182 18.69 -10.38 11.69
N ILE A 183 18.41 -10.75 10.44
CA ILE A 183 17.30 -11.63 10.10
C ILE A 183 17.51 -13.01 10.72
N PHE A 184 18.69 -13.59 10.58
CA PHE A 184 19.01 -14.89 11.17
C PHE A 184 18.97 -14.87 12.70
N THR A 185 19.58 -13.87 13.33
CA THR A 185 19.53 -13.71 14.80
C THR A 185 18.11 -13.60 15.33
N LYS A 186 17.22 -12.88 14.61
CA LYS A 186 15.81 -12.81 15.00
C LYS A 186 15.07 -14.11 14.76
N ALA A 187 15.34 -14.79 13.64
CA ALA A 187 14.70 -16.05 13.29
C ALA A 187 15.06 -17.18 14.28
N GLU A 188 16.23 -17.14 14.92
CA GLU A 188 16.61 -18.04 16.02
C GLU A 188 15.67 -17.92 17.23
N THR A 189 15.09 -16.73 17.45
CA THR A 189 14.12 -16.48 18.53
C THR A 189 12.69 -16.71 18.03
N SER A 190 12.33 -16.09 16.91
CA SER A 190 11.01 -16.17 16.28
C SER A 190 11.11 -15.77 14.81
N TYR A 191 10.58 -16.60 13.92
CA TYR A 191 10.49 -16.25 12.51
C TYR A 191 9.64 -14.99 12.28
N ASP A 192 8.59 -14.80 13.06
CA ASP A 192 7.72 -13.62 12.97
C ASP A 192 8.48 -12.33 13.36
N ASP A 193 9.43 -12.41 14.30
CA ASP A 193 10.28 -11.26 14.66
C ASP A 193 11.27 -10.92 13.55
N ALA A 194 11.75 -11.93 12.82
CA ALA A 194 12.59 -11.72 11.64
C ALA A 194 11.82 -11.01 10.53
N VAL A 195 10.56 -11.41 10.28
CA VAL A 195 9.68 -10.78 9.30
C VAL A 195 9.30 -9.36 9.72
N ASP A 196 8.96 -9.12 10.99
CA ASP A 196 8.67 -7.78 11.51
C ASP A 196 9.86 -6.82 11.34
N PHE A 197 11.09 -7.30 11.58
CA PHE A 197 12.29 -6.52 11.31
C PHE A 197 12.51 -6.23 9.82
N ALA A 198 12.40 -7.28 8.98
CA ALA A 198 12.55 -7.18 7.53
C ALA A 198 11.65 -6.09 6.94
N VAL A 199 10.37 -6.11 7.32
CA VAL A 199 9.38 -5.14 6.86
C VAL A 199 9.73 -3.73 7.33
N LYS A 200 10.09 -3.54 8.61
CA LYS A 200 10.44 -2.20 9.12
C LYS A 200 11.61 -1.59 8.37
N ILE A 201 12.63 -2.38 8.04
CA ILE A 201 13.77 -1.92 7.25
C ILE A 201 13.33 -1.57 5.83
N GLY A 202 12.63 -2.48 5.13
CA GLY A 202 12.09 -2.23 3.80
C GLY A 202 11.26 -0.95 3.76
N MET A 203 10.38 -0.76 4.75
CA MET A 203 9.52 0.40 4.88
C MET A 203 10.26 1.72 5.13
N THR A 204 11.34 1.72 5.91
CA THR A 204 12.15 2.92 6.08
C THR A 204 12.83 3.35 4.78
N CYS A 205 13.07 2.43 3.85
CA CYS A 205 13.56 2.79 2.52
C CYS A 205 12.48 3.45 1.66
N LEU A 206 11.23 2.97 1.74
CA LEU A 206 10.11 3.50 0.94
C LEU A 206 9.70 4.93 1.31
N ASN A 207 9.89 5.33 2.57
CA ASN A 207 9.42 6.63 3.09
C ASN A 207 10.51 7.72 3.18
N SER A 208 11.79 7.40 2.96
CA SER A 208 12.90 8.32 3.31
C SER A 208 13.18 9.41 2.28
N ARG A 209 12.56 9.37 1.10
CA ARG A 209 12.85 10.32 -0.01
C ARG A 209 11.63 11.04 -0.58
N ASP A 210 10.49 10.95 0.07
CA ASP A 210 9.25 11.65 -0.33
C ASP A 210 9.27 13.17 -0.03
N ARG A 211 10.44 13.76 0.24
CA ARG A 211 10.60 15.22 0.24
C ARG A 211 10.63 15.67 -1.20
N ASP A 212 9.44 15.94 -1.75
CA ASP A 212 9.26 16.64 -3.01
C ASP A 212 10.30 17.78 -3.09
N PRO A 213 11.23 17.79 -4.07
CA PRO A 213 11.98 19.01 -4.34
C PRO A 213 10.96 20.12 -4.60
N PRO A 214 11.18 21.35 -4.10
CA PRO A 214 10.24 22.43 -4.32
C PRO A 214 9.98 22.52 -5.82
N VAL A 215 8.72 22.33 -6.22
CA VAL A 215 8.29 22.55 -7.60
C VAL A 215 8.70 23.97 -7.92
N LYS A 216 9.75 24.14 -8.72
CA LYS A 216 10.04 25.43 -9.31
C LYS A 216 8.82 25.71 -10.18
N LYS A 217 7.93 26.58 -9.69
CA LYS A 217 6.92 27.19 -10.55
C LYS A 217 7.73 27.92 -11.61
N ASP A 218 7.77 27.38 -12.81
CA ASP A 218 8.14 28.16 -13.98
C ASP A 218 7.12 29.29 -14.06
N MET A 219 7.51 30.48 -13.61
CA MET A 219 6.77 31.72 -13.79
C MET A 219 6.92 32.26 -15.23
N THR A 220 7.29 31.38 -16.17
CA THR A 220 7.49 31.64 -17.60
C THR A 220 6.43 30.90 -18.40
N LYS A 221 5.16 31.16 -18.07
CA LYS A 221 4.10 31.11 -19.07
C LYS A 221 3.23 32.36 -18.92
N PRO A 222 3.28 33.29 -19.90
CA PRO A 222 2.28 34.34 -20.02
C PRO A 222 0.91 33.75 -20.40
#